data_AF-A0A5C9C1W4-F1
#
_entry.id   AF-A0A5C9C1W4-F1
#
_cell.length_a   1.000
_cell.length_b   1.000
_cell.length_c   1.000
_cell.angle_alpha   90.00
_cell.angle_beta   90.00
_cell.angle_gamma   90.00
#
_symmetry.space_group_name_H-M   'P 1'
#
loop_
_entity.id
_entity.type
_entity.pdbx_description
1 polymer ?
#
loop_
_entity_poly.entity_id
_entity_poly.type
_entity_poly.pdbx_seq_one_letter_code
_entity_poly.pdbx_strand_id
1 'polypeptide(L)' 'MRRAGDVLRFTPGEIEDFRKLGLDFDGARTPDDIEQALSRWADTLNDERPNLLEKIAAELAKAKGIPLPARLTRVR' A
#
# COMPACT_ATOMS: atom_id res chain seq x y z
N MET A 1 15.07 3.21 0.35
CA MET A 1 14.54 4.57 0.53
C MET A 1 15.48 5.32 1.45
N ARG A 2 15.92 6.51 1.07
CA ARG A 2 16.62 7.45 1.96
C ARG A 2 15.64 8.48 2.49
N ARG A 3 15.71 8.77 3.78
CA ARG A 3 14.90 9.79 4.45
C ARG A 3 15.82 10.84 5.08
N ALA A 4 15.51 12.12 4.85
CA ALA A 4 16.15 13.27 5.49
C ALA A 4 15.07 14.26 5.90
N GLY A 5 14.68 14.24 7.18
CA GLY A 5 13.45 14.92 7.62
C GLY A 5 12.24 14.34 6.89
N ASP A 6 11.45 15.19 6.25
CA ASP A 6 10.29 14.78 5.45
C ASP A 6 10.59 14.60 3.97
N VAL A 7 11.87 14.72 3.58
CA VAL A 7 12.28 14.43 2.21
C VAL A 7 12.61 12.94 2.08
N LEU A 8 11.99 12.30 1.10
CA LEU A 8 12.17 10.91 0.72
C LEU A 8 12.81 10.83 -0.67
N ARG A 9 13.74 9.89 -0.82
CA ARG A 9 14.35 9.57 -2.11
C ARG A 9 14.46 8.06 -2.28
N PHE A 10 13.90 7.59 -3.39
CA PHE A 10 14.02 6.21 -3.83
C PHE A 10 15.15 6.06 -4.84
N THR A 11 15.75 4.88 -4.88
CA THR A 11 16.62 4.50 -6.00
C THR A 11 15.76 4.06 -7.19
N PRO A 12 16.29 4.09 -8.44
CA PRO A 12 15.55 3.57 -9.59
C PRO A 12 15.12 2.10 -9.44
N GLY A 13 15.95 1.27 -8.79
CA GLY A 13 15.61 -0.12 -8.51
C GLY A 13 14.44 -0.26 -7.54
N GLU A 14 14.41 0.56 -6.50
CA GLU A 14 13.28 0.59 -5.55
C GLU A 14 11.98 0.98 -6.25
N ILE A 15 12.01 2.01 -7.12
CA ILE A 15 10.83 2.41 -7.91
C ILE A 15 10.35 1.26 -8.79
N GLU A 16 11.26 0.56 -9.46
CA GLU A 16 10.90 -0.56 -10.32
C GLU A 16 10.28 -1.73 -9.54
N ASP A 17 10.77 -2.00 -8.33
CA ASP A 17 10.19 -3.03 -7.47
C ASP A 17 8.77 -2.69 -7.02
N PHE A 18 8.46 -1.42 -6.75
CA PHE A 18 7.10 -0.97 -6.44
C PHE A 18 6.18 -1.04 -7.67
N ARG A 19 6.67 -0.69 -8.85
CA ARG A 19 5.89 -0.75 -10.10
C ARG A 19 5.42 -2.16 -10.44
N LYS A 20 6.20 -3.19 -10.10
CA LYS A 20 5.78 -4.60 -10.22
C LYS A 20 4.54 -4.93 -9.37
N LEU A 21 4.29 -4.16 -8.31
CA LEU A 21 3.12 -4.28 -7.44
C LEU A 21 1.98 -3.32 -7.83
N GLY A 22 2.16 -2.55 -8.93
CA GLY A 22 1.23 -1.52 -9.37
C GLY A 22 1.33 -0.21 -8.58
N LEU A 23 2.38 -0.03 -7.77
CA LEU A 23 2.63 1.19 -7.00
C LEU A 23 3.71 2.03 -7.70
N ASP A 24 3.36 3.22 -8.16
CA ASP A 24 4.36 4.15 -8.71
C ASP A 24 4.67 5.26 -7.71
N PHE A 25 5.88 5.22 -7.16
CA PHE A 25 6.43 6.25 -6.28
C PHE A 25 7.41 7.17 -7.02
N ASP A 26 7.47 7.09 -8.35
CA ASP A 26 8.20 8.08 -9.10
C ASP A 26 7.59 9.47 -8.85
N GLY A 27 8.46 10.46 -8.65
CA GLY A 27 8.04 11.79 -8.21
C GLY A 27 7.65 11.91 -6.72
N ALA A 28 7.47 10.83 -5.94
CA ALA A 28 7.20 10.95 -4.51
C ALA A 28 8.44 11.50 -3.76
N ARG A 29 8.26 12.58 -3.00
CA ARG A 29 9.33 13.25 -2.25
C ARG A 29 9.00 13.38 -0.77
N THR A 30 7.78 13.11 -0.35
CA THR A 30 7.33 13.23 1.03
C THR A 30 6.54 11.99 1.47
N PRO A 31 6.38 11.76 2.79
CA PRO A 31 5.46 10.75 3.30
C PRO A 31 4.03 10.91 2.76
N ASP A 32 3.56 12.15 2.64
CA ASP A 32 2.22 12.46 2.12
C ASP A 32 2.06 12.01 0.65
N ASP A 33 3.10 12.16 -0.18
CA ASP A 33 3.08 11.66 -1.56
C ASP A 33 2.92 10.14 -1.60
N ILE A 34 3.56 9.43 -0.67
CA ILE A 34 3.44 7.97 -0.56
C ILE A 34 2.04 7.60 -0.11
N GLU A 35 1.51 8.27 0.91
CA GLU A 35 0.15 8.04 1.40
C GLU A 35 -0.86 8.25 0.26
N GLN A 36 -0.73 9.34 -0.49
CA GLN A 36 -1.60 9.62 -1.63
C GLN A 36 -1.51 8.54 -2.72
N ALA A 37 -0.31 8.06 -3.05
CA ALA A 37 -0.12 6.98 -4.01
C ALA A 37 -0.75 5.66 -3.53
N LEU A 38 -0.58 5.33 -2.24
CA LEU A 38 -1.19 4.15 -1.62
C LEU A 38 -2.71 4.24 -1.57
N SER A 39 -3.28 5.41 -1.25
CA SER A 39 -4.72 5.64 -1.27
C SER A 39 -5.30 5.39 -2.66
N ARG A 40 -4.72 5.98 -3.71
CA ARG A 40 -5.18 5.76 -5.09
C ARG A 40 -5.11 4.29 -5.51
N TRP A 41 -4.06 3.59 -5.11
CA TRP A 41 -3.90 2.16 -5.39
C TRP A 41 -4.96 1.32 -4.66
N ALA A 42 -5.21 1.63 -3.38
CA ALA A 42 -6.24 0.96 -2.59
C ALA A 42 -7.64 1.22 -3.14
N ASP A 43 -7.94 2.46 -3.55
CA ASP A 43 -9.23 2.83 -4.17
C ASP A 43 -9.42 2.08 -5.49
N THR A 44 -8.40 2.04 -6.34
CA THR A 44 -8.43 1.27 -7.60
C THR A 44 -8.68 -0.21 -7.34
N LEU A 45 -8.02 -0.80 -6.33
CA LEU A 45 -8.26 -2.19 -5.95
C LEU A 45 -9.65 -2.41 -5.37
N ASN A 46 -10.19 -1.47 -4.60
CA ASN A 46 -11.53 -1.55 -4.05
C ASN A 46 -12.59 -1.57 -5.16
N ASP A 47 -12.39 -0.78 -6.21
CA ASP A 47 -13.32 -0.69 -7.33
C ASP A 47 -13.23 -1.90 -8.26
N GLU A 48 -12.01 -2.33 -8.60
CA GLU A 48 -11.78 -3.38 -9.60
C GLU A 48 -11.78 -4.80 -9.00
N ARG A 49 -11.21 -4.97 -7.80
CA ARG A 49 -11.01 -6.29 -7.16
C ARG A 49 -11.15 -6.20 -5.64
N PRO A 50 -12.32 -5.85 -5.10
CA PRO A 50 -12.52 -5.67 -3.66
C PRO A 50 -12.13 -6.90 -2.84
N ASN A 51 -12.41 -8.11 -3.35
CA ASN A 51 -12.01 -9.37 -2.71
C ASN A 51 -10.50 -9.54 -2.53
N LEU A 52 -9.68 -8.96 -3.43
CA LEU A 52 -8.23 -8.99 -3.31
C LEU A 52 -7.76 -8.00 -2.23
N LEU A 53 -8.35 -6.81 -2.19
CA LEU A 53 -8.07 -5.83 -1.14
C LEU A 53 -8.39 -6.39 0.26
N GLU A 54 -9.50 -7.12 0.40
CA GLU A 54 -9.86 -7.78 1.66
C GLU A 54 -8.82 -8.84 2.08
N LYS A 55 -8.30 -9.63 1.14
CA LYS A 55 -7.21 -10.60 1.41
C LYS A 55 -5.92 -9.91 1.83
N ILE A 56 -5.55 -8.82 1.18
CA ILE A 56 -4.37 -8.03 1.54
C ILE A 56 -4.52 -7.47 2.96
N ALA A 57 -5.70 -6.93 3.29
CA ALA A 57 -6.01 -6.45 4.64
C ALA A 57 -5.96 -7.57 5.69
N ALA A 58 -6.47 -8.77 5.36
CA ALA A 58 -6.40 -9.95 6.21
C ALA A 58 -4.96 -10.36 6.55
N GLU A 59 -4.11 -10.50 5.53
CA GLU A 59 -2.71 -10.86 5.73
C GLU A 59 -1.92 -9.75 6.46
N LEU A 60 -2.22 -8.47 6.18
CA LEU A 60 -1.60 -7.35 6.90
C LEU A 60 -1.97 -7.36 8.39
N ALA A 61 -3.24 -7.63 8.72
CA ALA A 61 -3.69 -7.70 10.09
C ALA A 61 -3.01 -8.85 10.84
N LYS A 62 -2.90 -10.02 10.20
CA LYS A 62 -2.18 -11.18 10.72
C LYS A 62 -0.70 -10.88 10.97
N ALA A 63 -0.03 -10.23 10.01
CA ALA A 63 1.38 -9.85 10.14
C ALA A 63 1.62 -8.83 11.28
N LYS A 64 0.66 -7.94 11.52
CA LYS A 64 0.72 -6.93 12.59
C LYS A 64 0.17 -7.42 13.93
N GLY A 65 -0.41 -8.62 14.00
CA GLY A 65 -1.08 -9.13 15.19
C GLY A 65 -2.30 -8.30 15.62
N ILE A 66 -2.94 -7.59 14.69
CA ILE A 66 -4.12 -6.76 14.97
C ILE A 66 -5.40 -7.48 14.58
N PRO A 67 -6.52 -7.26 15.30
CA PRO A 67 -7.79 -7.86 14.94
C PRO A 67 -8.29 -7.32 13.60
N LEU A 68 -8.86 -8.21 12.78
CA LEU A 68 -9.54 -7.81 11.56
C LEU A 68 -10.85 -7.07 11.88
N PRO A 69 -11.23 -6.07 11.07
CA PRO A 69 -12.58 -5.52 11.13
C PRO A 69 -13.63 -6.62 11.01
N ALA A 70 -14.73 -6.49 11.77
CA ALA A 70 -15.78 -7.51 11.86
C ALA A 70 -16.34 -7.96 10.49
N ARG A 71 -16.32 -7.06 9.49
CA ARG A 71 -16.73 -7.36 8.11
C ARG A 71 -15.84 -8.42 7.44
N LEU A 72 -14.54 -8.40 7.72
CA LEU A 72 -13.54 -9.31 7.15
C LEU A 72 -13.45 -10.64 7.92
N THR A 73 -14.02 -10.71 9.12
CA THR A 73 -14.05 -11.94 9.94
C THR A 73 -15.16 -12.91 9.51
N ARG A 74 -16.07 -12.48 8.62
CA ARG A 74 -17.25 -13.26 8.18
C ARG A 74 -17.04 -14.10 6.94
N VAL A 75 -15.95 -13.91 6.19
CA VAL A 75 -15.70 -14.67 4.97
C VAL A 75 -15.00 -15.98 5.35
N ARG A 76 -15.76 -17.08 5.35
CA ARG A 76 -15.27 -18.46 5.42
C ARG A 76 -15.47 -19.12 4.06
#